data_AF-A0AAX2UJ52-F1
#
_entry.id   AF-A0AAX2UJ52-F1
#
_cell.length_a   1.000
_cell.length_b   1.000
_cell.length_c   1.000
_cell.angle_alpha   90.00
_cell.angle_beta   90.00
_cell.angle_gamma   90.00
#
_symmetry.space_group_name_H-M   'P 1'
#
loop_
_entity.id
_entity.type
_entity.pdbx_description
1 polymer ?
#
loop_
_entity_poly.entity_id
_entity_poly.type
_entity_poly.pdbx_seq_one_letter_code
_entity_poly.pdbx_strand_id
1 'polypeptide(L)'
;MYEDMNAELDFVENAILQQTRRYPFIFIYGIGNALLLKRLCKAHYQHIFVLEGNLELLILALSRVDLGGELDLGGIHLLDSEDEFGEFELSFYFNNPLILELHSLYGLFIQNHFYEKFFHQQMLDADMLCRKVFNNLLNSKGVMIPEAIFKTYENFLLNAKTMLHSVPFQRLLSQRKKSFKSAVVVSAGPSLSGNLALLKKYEENFVIFCVDGAYSALCQNGITPDYVINNDYHNNALKFFNASGKDETIFLCSSLSAFEVVEHLENRNLCIILDPEDPNVKLNFLDDFGYVNPGLFVSYFAYCIAVTLGFENIIMLGQDFALSKEGNSHADGFSLGVRVETNWYNDYFEVEGFGGGHKVITHPVWNIYRIYLEGFIANHSHLTTFYNVSQTGARIHNAIETSFEECCVKFATELKSHLELPKSLTLNKSQKILDKFVVFVKENIKACEDIDMEALTLQNALTTILNSNKDLPLEFLQKVDLNIRNFNTLLVNNKFLQDGKLAHCVIKRGDLIAEVYKKNIIDEKEFMLHIINAFEKWLEFFRANLKIKKSLLEKFLNQKE
;
A
#
# COMPACT_ATOMS: atom_id res chain seq x y z
N MET A 1 -36.69 18.77 14.20
CA MET A 1 -35.54 17.87 14.43
C MET A 1 -35.62 17.24 15.81
N TYR A 2 -35.90 18.01 16.87
CA TYR A 2 -36.07 17.51 18.24
C TYR A 2 -37.55 17.61 18.68
N GLU A 3 -38.00 16.67 19.49
CA GLU A 3 -39.27 16.71 20.24
C GLU A 3 -39.08 17.43 21.59
N ASP A 4 -38.01 17.09 22.32
CA ASP A 4 -37.50 17.84 23.48
C ASP A 4 -35.98 18.02 23.34
N MET A 5 -35.59 19.20 22.87
CA MET A 5 -34.21 19.51 22.54
C MET A 5 -33.25 19.33 23.73
N ASN A 6 -33.63 19.74 24.95
CA ASN A 6 -32.70 19.65 26.07
C ASN A 6 -32.55 18.21 26.55
N ALA A 7 -33.67 17.50 26.69
CA ALA A 7 -33.65 16.10 27.13
C ALA A 7 -32.90 15.20 26.12
N GLU A 8 -33.12 15.38 24.82
CA GLU A 8 -32.43 14.61 23.79
C GLU A 8 -30.93 14.91 23.73
N LEU A 9 -30.54 16.20 23.81
CA LEU A 9 -29.13 16.58 23.85
C LEU A 9 -28.43 16.02 25.09
N ASP A 10 -29.04 16.13 26.27
CA ASP A 10 -28.50 15.58 27.52
C ASP A 10 -28.37 14.06 27.44
N PHE A 11 -29.35 13.36 26.86
CA PHE A 11 -29.31 11.92 26.70
C PHE A 11 -28.14 11.47 25.81
N VAL A 12 -28.01 12.06 24.60
CA VAL A 12 -26.98 11.67 23.64
C VAL A 12 -25.58 12.06 24.14
N GLU A 13 -25.42 13.27 24.70
CA GLU A 13 -24.16 13.73 25.28
C GLU A 13 -23.68 12.77 26.38
N ASN A 14 -24.56 12.41 27.33
CA ASN A 14 -24.23 11.49 28.40
C ASN A 14 -23.90 10.09 27.87
N ALA A 15 -24.65 9.59 26.87
CA ALA A 15 -24.38 8.30 26.26
C ALA A 15 -22.99 8.25 25.60
N ILE A 16 -22.59 9.30 24.88
CA ILE A 16 -21.27 9.41 24.27
C ILE A 16 -20.19 9.49 25.35
N LEU A 17 -20.31 10.43 26.30
CA LEU A 17 -19.30 10.65 27.35
C LEU A 17 -19.09 9.41 28.23
N GLN A 18 -20.16 8.66 28.54
CA GLN A 18 -20.05 7.42 29.30
C GLN A 18 -19.30 6.33 28.54
N GLN A 19 -19.49 6.21 27.23
CA GLN A 19 -18.83 5.18 26.42
C GLN A 19 -17.37 5.54 26.08
N THR A 20 -17.04 6.83 26.08
CA THR A 20 -15.80 7.34 25.47
C THR A 20 -14.96 8.18 26.43
N ARG A 21 -15.07 7.94 27.74
CA ARG A 21 -14.44 8.71 28.83
C ARG A 21 -12.95 9.06 28.66
N ARG A 22 -12.20 8.21 27.95
CA ARG A 22 -10.75 8.40 27.71
C ARG A 22 -10.40 8.43 26.22
N TYR A 23 -11.39 8.51 25.34
CA TYR A 23 -11.13 8.45 23.91
C TYR A 23 -10.59 9.82 23.49
N PRO A 24 -9.47 9.88 22.75
CA PRO A 24 -8.96 11.15 22.28
C PRO A 24 -9.77 11.70 21.10
N PHE A 25 -10.62 10.89 20.46
CA PHE A 25 -11.45 11.30 19.36
C PHE A 25 -12.79 10.57 19.32
N ILE A 26 -13.77 11.16 18.63
CA ILE A 26 -15.09 10.57 18.38
C ILE A 26 -15.57 10.91 16.97
N PHE A 27 -16.49 10.10 16.48
CA PHE A 27 -17.16 10.26 15.19
C PHE A 27 -18.66 10.40 15.40
N ILE A 28 -19.27 11.41 14.79
CA ILE A 28 -20.69 11.70 14.89
C ILE A 28 -21.27 11.75 13.48
N TYR A 29 -22.37 11.05 13.25
CA TYR A 29 -23.15 11.18 12.04
C TYR A 29 -24.25 12.23 12.24
N GLY A 30 -24.22 13.26 11.40
CA GLY A 30 -25.12 14.40 11.41
C GLY A 30 -24.64 15.54 12.31
N ILE A 31 -24.73 16.78 11.80
CA ILE A 31 -24.42 17.97 12.61
C ILE A 31 -25.60 18.41 13.49
N GLY A 32 -26.83 18.05 13.10
CA GLY A 32 -28.05 18.48 13.75
C GLY A 32 -28.19 20.00 13.76
N ASN A 33 -28.44 20.58 14.94
CA ASN A 33 -28.42 22.03 15.13
C ASN A 33 -27.08 22.55 15.66
N ALA A 34 -26.00 21.75 15.61
CA ALA A 34 -24.67 22.04 16.15
C ALA A 34 -24.56 22.23 17.69
N LEU A 35 -25.66 22.19 18.46
CA LEU A 35 -25.57 22.35 19.92
C LEU A 35 -24.87 21.19 20.61
N LEU A 36 -25.12 19.94 20.18
CA LEU A 36 -24.41 18.77 20.72
C LEU A 36 -22.90 18.90 20.50
N LEU A 37 -22.50 19.26 19.27
CA LEU A 37 -21.10 19.49 18.92
C LEU A 37 -20.48 20.56 19.84
N LYS A 38 -21.15 21.71 20.00
CA LYS A 38 -20.68 22.78 20.89
C LYS A 38 -20.50 22.33 22.35
N ARG A 39 -21.32 21.40 22.84
CA ARG A 39 -21.17 20.83 24.19
C ARG A 39 -20.00 19.85 24.26
N LEU A 40 -19.89 18.94 23.29
CA LEU A 40 -18.79 17.97 23.22
C LEU A 40 -17.41 18.61 23.03
N CYS A 41 -17.32 19.78 22.39
CA CYS A 41 -16.08 20.56 22.30
C CYS A 41 -15.52 21.01 23.67
N LYS A 42 -16.34 21.04 24.72
CA LYS A 42 -15.90 21.34 26.09
C LYS A 42 -15.36 20.11 26.82
N ALA A 43 -15.47 18.93 26.22
CA ALA A 43 -14.97 17.67 26.76
C ALA A 43 -13.46 17.50 26.46
N HIS A 44 -12.97 16.27 26.63
CA HIS A 44 -11.54 15.94 26.56
C HIS A 44 -11.05 15.53 25.17
N TYR A 45 -11.93 15.55 24.15
CA TYR A 45 -11.57 15.12 22.80
C TYR A 45 -10.59 16.08 22.15
N GLN A 46 -9.56 15.52 21.52
CA GLN A 46 -8.63 16.25 20.66
C GLN A 46 -9.18 16.38 19.23
N HIS A 47 -9.98 15.41 18.79
CA HIS A 47 -10.62 15.43 17.47
C HIS A 47 -12.09 14.99 17.54
N ILE A 48 -12.97 15.77 16.93
CA ILE A 48 -14.39 15.43 16.75
C ILE A 48 -14.68 15.45 15.25
N PHE A 49 -15.00 14.29 14.70
CA PHE A 49 -15.38 14.14 13.30
C PHE A 49 -16.90 14.17 13.19
N VAL A 50 -17.42 15.02 12.31
CA VAL A 50 -18.84 15.10 12.00
C VAL A 50 -19.04 14.79 10.53
N LEU A 51 -19.71 13.67 10.24
CA LEU A 51 -20.06 13.25 8.89
C LEU A 51 -21.48 13.74 8.58
N GLU A 52 -21.61 14.61 7.59
CA GLU A 52 -22.89 15.21 7.17
C GLU A 52 -22.99 15.22 5.65
N GLY A 53 -23.82 14.34 5.09
CA GLY A 53 -24.07 14.28 3.64
C GLY A 53 -25.02 15.35 3.13
N ASN A 54 -25.76 16.04 4.00
CA ASN A 54 -26.69 17.08 3.60
C ASN A 54 -26.12 18.48 3.88
N LEU A 55 -25.57 19.09 2.82
CA LEU A 55 -24.99 20.44 2.88
C LEU A 55 -25.98 21.52 3.34
N GLU A 56 -27.29 21.38 3.09
CA GLU A 56 -28.28 22.34 3.58
C GLU A 56 -28.41 22.27 5.11
N LEU A 57 -28.40 21.07 5.69
CA LEU A 57 -28.39 20.90 7.16
C LEU A 57 -27.11 21.48 7.77
N LEU A 58 -25.97 21.28 7.11
CA LEU A 58 -24.69 21.87 7.53
C LEU A 58 -24.75 23.40 7.57
N ILE A 59 -25.19 24.02 6.48
CA ILE A 59 -25.34 25.48 6.38
C ILE A 59 -26.33 26.01 7.42
N LEU A 60 -27.46 25.33 7.60
CA LEU A 60 -28.47 25.73 8.57
C LEU A 60 -27.93 25.68 10.00
N ALA A 61 -27.21 24.63 10.38
CA ALA A 61 -26.62 24.50 11.71
C ALA A 61 -25.62 25.64 12.00
N LEU A 62 -24.69 25.88 11.07
CA LEU A 62 -23.64 26.91 11.21
C LEU A 62 -24.21 28.34 11.14
N SER A 63 -25.37 28.54 10.50
CA SER A 63 -26.07 29.84 10.53
C SER A 63 -26.75 30.16 11.86
N ARG A 64 -26.94 29.16 12.73
CA ARG A 64 -27.72 29.28 13.97
C ARG A 64 -26.86 29.19 15.22
N VAL A 65 -25.80 28.40 15.19
CA VAL A 65 -24.87 28.23 16.30
C VAL A 65 -23.50 28.71 15.88
N ASP A 66 -23.00 29.73 16.57
CA ASP A 66 -21.63 30.19 16.41
C ASP A 66 -20.66 29.13 16.97
N LEU A 67 -19.87 28.53 16.08
CA LEU A 67 -18.78 27.60 16.40
C LEU A 67 -17.41 28.20 16.08
N GLY A 68 -17.31 29.51 15.81
CA GLY A 68 -16.07 30.13 15.32
C GLY A 68 -14.88 29.87 16.25
N GLY A 69 -15.07 30.06 17.56
CA GLY A 69 -14.03 29.79 18.55
C GLY A 69 -13.64 28.32 18.65
N GLU A 70 -14.60 27.39 18.53
CA GLU A 70 -14.32 25.96 18.58
C GLU A 70 -13.67 25.43 17.28
N LEU A 71 -14.05 25.96 16.12
CA LEU A 71 -13.45 25.65 14.82
C LEU A 71 -12.00 26.18 14.72
N ASP A 72 -11.74 27.37 15.26
CA ASP A 72 -10.40 27.99 15.30
C ASP A 72 -9.37 27.14 16.08
N LEU A 73 -9.83 26.28 16.99
CA LEU A 73 -8.96 25.34 17.72
C LEU A 73 -8.47 24.16 16.86
N GLY A 74 -9.07 23.92 15.68
CA GLY A 74 -8.67 22.87 14.74
C GLY A 74 -8.99 21.44 15.18
N GLY A 75 -9.79 21.26 16.23
CA GLY A 75 -10.20 19.96 16.76
C GLY A 75 -11.49 19.40 16.13
N ILE A 76 -12.19 20.18 15.31
CA ILE A 76 -13.44 19.76 14.66
C ILE A 76 -13.17 19.54 13.17
N HIS A 77 -13.61 18.39 12.66
CA HIS A 77 -13.51 18.02 11.25
C HIS A 77 -14.92 17.78 10.71
N LEU A 78 -15.39 18.65 9.84
CA LEU A 78 -16.70 18.54 9.19
C LEU A 78 -16.48 17.90 7.81
N LEU A 79 -17.08 16.74 7.58
CA LEU A 79 -16.83 15.91 6.40
C LEU A 79 -18.15 15.65 5.66
N ASP A 80 -18.14 15.88 4.35
CA ASP A 80 -19.27 15.49 3.50
C ASP A 80 -19.15 14.00 3.17
N SER A 81 -20.06 13.19 3.72
CA SER A 81 -20.04 11.74 3.52
C SER A 81 -20.57 11.31 2.14
N GLU A 82 -21.18 12.22 1.37
CA GLU A 82 -21.68 11.97 0.02
C GLU A 82 -20.75 12.53 -1.08
N ASP A 83 -19.67 13.22 -0.71
CA ASP A 83 -18.69 13.77 -1.65
C ASP A 83 -17.88 12.66 -2.36
N GLU A 84 -17.67 12.82 -3.67
CA GLU A 84 -16.92 11.85 -4.49
C GLU A 84 -15.45 11.71 -4.07
N PHE A 85 -14.89 12.71 -3.38
CA PHE A 85 -13.55 12.72 -2.78
C PHE A 85 -13.53 12.38 -1.29
N GLY A 86 -14.67 12.04 -0.66
CA GLY A 86 -14.76 11.77 0.77
C GLY A 86 -13.80 10.67 1.25
N GLU A 87 -13.57 9.63 0.43
CA GLU A 87 -12.57 8.57 0.75
C GLU A 87 -11.15 9.13 0.88
N PHE A 88 -10.76 10.05 -0.02
CA PHE A 88 -9.43 10.66 -0.02
C PHE A 88 -9.25 11.57 1.19
N GLU A 89 -10.24 12.42 1.48
CA GLU A 89 -10.21 13.32 2.64
C GLU A 89 -10.12 12.52 3.96
N LEU A 90 -10.97 11.50 4.13
CA LEU A 90 -10.91 10.59 5.27
C LEU A 90 -9.54 9.93 5.40
N SER A 91 -8.93 9.51 4.30
CA SER A 91 -7.60 8.87 4.32
C SER A 91 -6.53 9.80 4.89
N PHE A 92 -6.61 11.11 4.64
CA PHE A 92 -5.68 12.08 5.19
C PHE A 92 -5.84 12.21 6.70
N TYR A 93 -7.07 12.38 7.17
CA TYR A 93 -7.36 12.49 8.60
C TYR A 93 -7.02 11.20 9.35
N PHE A 94 -7.36 10.04 8.79
CA PHE A 94 -7.20 8.76 9.47
C PHE A 94 -5.74 8.31 9.49
N ASN A 95 -4.91 8.83 8.58
CA ASN A 95 -3.45 8.62 8.60
C ASN A 95 -2.74 9.49 9.66
N ASN A 96 -3.47 10.30 10.45
CA ASN A 96 -2.93 10.92 11.65
C ASN A 96 -2.42 9.82 12.62
N PRO A 97 -1.19 9.94 13.17
CA PRO A 97 -0.61 8.89 14.01
C PRO A 97 -1.47 8.47 15.20
N LEU A 98 -2.13 9.41 15.87
CA LEU A 98 -2.99 9.13 17.03
C LEU A 98 -4.25 8.35 16.62
N ILE A 99 -4.87 8.78 15.52
CA ILE A 99 -6.13 8.18 15.02
C ILE A 99 -5.86 6.78 14.48
N LEU A 100 -4.79 6.62 13.70
CA LEU A 100 -4.43 5.33 13.12
C LEU A 100 -4.01 4.31 14.17
N GLU A 101 -3.19 4.74 15.15
CA GLU A 101 -2.77 3.87 16.24
C GLU A 101 -3.97 3.39 17.05
N LEU A 102 -4.88 4.29 17.42
CA LEU A 102 -6.08 3.96 18.21
C LEU A 102 -7.31 3.67 17.34
N HIS A 103 -7.13 3.26 16.09
CA HIS A 103 -8.23 3.06 15.12
C HIS A 103 -9.35 2.17 15.66
N SER A 104 -9.02 1.19 16.51
CA SER A 104 -9.99 0.26 17.09
C SER A 104 -10.93 0.89 18.13
N LEU A 105 -10.74 2.17 18.46
CA LEU A 105 -11.71 3.02 19.19
C LEU A 105 -12.79 3.61 18.27
N TYR A 106 -12.65 3.49 16.95
CA TYR A 106 -13.64 3.99 16.01
C TYR A 106 -15.04 3.43 16.31
N GLY A 107 -15.99 4.35 16.42
CA GLY A 107 -17.42 4.08 16.49
C GLY A 107 -18.18 5.33 16.07
N LEU A 108 -19.16 5.16 15.19
CA LEU A 108 -19.99 6.25 14.67
C LEU A 108 -21.21 6.45 15.57
N PHE A 109 -21.23 7.56 16.31
CA PHE A 109 -22.35 7.95 17.15
C PHE A 109 -23.38 8.72 16.33
N ILE A 110 -24.66 8.57 16.66
CA ILE A 110 -25.72 9.30 15.98
C ILE A 110 -26.11 10.57 16.76
N GLN A 111 -26.35 11.67 16.04
CA GLN A 111 -26.64 12.96 16.66
C GLN A 111 -27.95 12.97 17.44
N ASN A 112 -29.04 12.43 16.87
CA ASN A 112 -30.38 12.38 17.46
C ASN A 112 -31.28 11.36 16.73
N HIS A 113 -32.52 11.22 17.21
CA HIS A 113 -33.53 10.33 16.62
C HIS A 113 -33.98 10.75 15.21
N PHE A 114 -33.87 12.03 14.85
CA PHE A 114 -34.18 12.48 13.50
C PHE A 114 -33.21 11.88 12.45
N TYR A 115 -31.90 11.90 12.72
CA TYR A 115 -30.95 11.22 11.84
C TYR A 115 -31.20 9.71 11.79
N GLU A 116 -31.52 9.11 12.94
CA GLU A 116 -31.83 7.67 13.02
C GLU A 116 -33.00 7.29 12.11
N LYS A 117 -34.03 8.14 12.05
CA LYS A 117 -35.24 7.89 11.29
C LYS A 117 -35.12 8.19 9.80
N PHE A 118 -34.42 9.25 9.43
CA PHE A 118 -34.45 9.78 8.06
C PHE A 118 -33.14 9.55 7.29
N PHE A 119 -32.03 9.28 7.97
CA PHE A 119 -30.70 9.15 7.37
C PHE A 119 -30.00 7.84 7.76
N HIS A 120 -30.76 6.81 8.15
CA HIS A 120 -30.20 5.53 8.58
C HIS A 120 -29.30 4.88 7.53
N GLN A 121 -29.74 4.85 6.26
CA GLN A 121 -28.97 4.21 5.20
C GLN A 121 -27.68 4.99 4.92
N GLN A 122 -27.76 6.31 4.81
CA GLN A 122 -26.59 7.17 4.59
C GLN A 122 -25.59 7.08 5.74
N MET A 123 -26.06 6.89 6.98
CA MET A 123 -25.20 6.61 8.13
C MET A 123 -24.46 5.28 7.98
N LEU A 124 -25.16 4.21 7.55
CA LEU A 124 -24.51 2.91 7.31
C LEU A 124 -23.47 3.01 6.20
N ASP A 125 -23.79 3.74 5.12
CA ASP A 125 -22.87 3.96 4.00
C ASP A 125 -21.62 4.74 4.45
N ALA A 126 -21.80 5.78 5.28
CA ALA A 126 -20.71 6.54 5.88
C ALA A 126 -19.85 5.69 6.84
N ASP A 127 -20.48 4.83 7.67
CA ASP A 127 -19.76 3.90 8.55
C ASP A 127 -18.93 2.90 7.74
N MET A 128 -19.51 2.34 6.66
CA MET A 128 -18.82 1.44 5.75
C MET A 128 -17.63 2.13 5.06
N LEU A 129 -17.79 3.39 4.64
CA LEU A 129 -16.71 4.19 4.06
C LEU A 129 -15.56 4.39 5.06
N CYS A 130 -15.85 4.82 6.29
CA CYS A 130 -14.84 4.98 7.34
C CYS A 130 -14.09 3.68 7.62
N ARG A 131 -14.80 2.55 7.76
CA ARG A 131 -14.19 1.23 7.96
C ARG A 131 -13.32 0.81 6.79
N LYS A 132 -13.76 1.06 5.55
CA LYS A 132 -12.98 0.80 4.34
C LYS A 132 -11.67 1.60 4.37
N VAL A 133 -11.73 2.88 4.69
CA VAL A 133 -10.53 3.75 4.77
C VAL A 133 -9.56 3.26 5.85
N PHE A 134 -10.04 2.94 7.06
CA PHE A 134 -9.19 2.37 8.09
C PHE A 134 -8.53 1.07 7.65
N ASN A 135 -9.30 0.14 7.08
CA ASN A 135 -8.77 -1.13 6.59
C ASN A 135 -7.67 -0.93 5.53
N ASN A 136 -7.87 0.00 4.59
CA ASN A 136 -6.89 0.34 3.58
C ASN A 136 -5.59 0.89 4.21
N LEU A 137 -5.71 1.79 5.18
CA LEU A 137 -4.55 2.34 5.90
C LEU A 137 -3.81 1.26 6.70
N LEU A 138 -4.52 0.40 7.43
CA LEU A 138 -3.92 -0.71 8.19
C LEU A 138 -3.19 -1.71 7.28
N ASN A 139 -3.79 -2.03 6.13
CA ASN A 139 -3.16 -2.87 5.11
C ASN A 139 -1.88 -2.24 4.59
N SER A 140 -1.86 -0.92 4.34
CA SER A 140 -0.65 -0.20 3.92
C SER A 140 0.48 -0.23 4.96
N LYS A 141 0.17 -0.45 6.25
CA LYS A 141 1.14 -0.62 7.33
C LYS A 141 1.51 -2.10 7.59
N GLY A 142 1.02 -3.02 6.76
CA GLY A 142 1.23 -4.46 6.85
C GLY A 142 0.70 -5.09 8.13
N VAL A 143 -0.37 -4.54 8.70
CA VAL A 143 -1.00 -5.09 9.93
C VAL A 143 -1.54 -6.50 9.68
N MET A 144 -2.15 -6.73 8.51
CA MET A 144 -2.77 -8.01 8.16
C MET A 144 -1.77 -9.10 7.79
N ILE A 145 -0.62 -8.74 7.19
CA ILE A 145 0.40 -9.68 6.72
C ILE A 145 1.81 -9.13 7.01
N PRO A 146 2.24 -9.05 8.28
CA PRO A 146 3.57 -8.54 8.64
C PRO A 146 4.71 -9.32 7.99
N GLU A 147 4.50 -10.60 7.70
CA GLU A 147 5.47 -11.47 7.03
C GLU A 147 5.84 -10.94 5.64
N ALA A 148 4.91 -10.28 4.94
CA ALA A 148 5.19 -9.67 3.64
C ALA A 148 6.16 -8.48 3.75
N ILE A 149 6.06 -7.67 4.81
CA ILE A 149 7.01 -6.58 5.08
C ILE A 149 8.41 -7.14 5.33
N PHE A 150 8.52 -8.18 6.15
CA PHE A 150 9.81 -8.80 6.45
C PHE A 150 10.40 -9.52 5.23
N LYS A 151 9.57 -10.22 4.44
CA LYS A 151 10.03 -10.89 3.21
C LYS A 151 10.49 -9.90 2.15
N THR A 152 9.77 -8.81 1.92
CA THR A 152 10.20 -7.77 0.97
C THR A 152 11.46 -7.06 1.44
N TYR A 153 11.61 -6.82 2.74
CA TYR A 153 12.85 -6.29 3.31
C TYR A 153 14.03 -7.25 3.17
N GLU A 154 13.81 -8.54 3.43
CA GLU A 154 14.81 -9.59 3.19
C GLU A 154 15.24 -9.58 1.73
N ASN A 155 14.29 -9.64 0.79
CA ASN A 155 14.57 -9.60 -0.64
C ASN A 155 15.41 -8.38 -1.01
N PHE A 156 15.05 -7.17 -0.54
CA PHE A 156 15.85 -5.96 -0.76
C PHE A 156 17.30 -6.11 -0.31
N LEU A 157 17.51 -6.57 0.93
CA LEU A 157 18.85 -6.76 1.48
C LEU A 157 19.67 -7.75 0.64
N LEU A 158 19.08 -8.90 0.29
CA LEU A 158 19.78 -9.94 -0.46
C LEU A 158 20.04 -9.54 -1.93
N ASN A 159 19.07 -8.89 -2.56
CA ASN A 159 19.16 -8.40 -3.95
C ASN A 159 20.21 -7.29 -4.10
N ALA A 160 20.56 -6.58 -3.01
CA ALA A 160 21.52 -5.49 -3.07
C ALA A 160 22.86 -5.93 -3.67
N LYS A 161 23.37 -7.13 -3.36
CA LYS A 161 24.64 -7.61 -3.94
C LYS A 161 24.55 -7.77 -5.45
N THR A 162 23.54 -8.49 -5.93
CA THR A 162 23.30 -8.69 -7.38
C THR A 162 23.06 -7.37 -8.09
N MET A 163 22.33 -6.44 -7.47
CA MET A 163 22.10 -5.10 -8.00
C MET A 163 23.41 -4.37 -8.31
N LEU A 164 24.40 -4.44 -7.42
CA LEU A 164 25.67 -3.73 -7.60
C LEU A 164 26.51 -4.20 -8.79
N HIS A 165 26.29 -5.43 -9.25
CA HIS A 165 26.94 -6.01 -10.43
C HIS A 165 26.07 -5.92 -11.69
N SER A 166 24.78 -5.63 -11.52
CA SER A 166 23.79 -5.50 -12.59
C SER A 166 23.90 -4.15 -13.32
N VAL A 167 23.15 -4.02 -14.42
CA VAL A 167 23.04 -2.76 -15.15
C VAL A 167 22.19 -1.77 -14.35
N PRO A 168 22.70 -0.57 -14.01
CA PRO A 168 21.90 0.42 -13.32
C PRO A 168 20.79 0.97 -14.22
N PHE A 169 19.56 1.00 -13.73
CA PHE A 169 18.43 1.45 -14.55
C PHE A 169 18.54 2.92 -14.95
N GLN A 170 19.20 3.78 -14.17
CA GLN A 170 19.46 5.17 -14.58
C GLN A 170 20.27 5.25 -15.90
N ARG A 171 21.18 4.30 -16.14
CA ARG A 171 21.94 4.23 -17.40
C ARG A 171 21.05 3.79 -18.56
N LEU A 172 20.24 2.75 -18.34
CA LEU A 172 19.25 2.29 -19.31
C LEU A 172 18.31 3.44 -19.70
N LEU A 173 17.76 4.14 -18.71
CA LEU A 173 16.91 5.31 -18.89
C LEU A 173 17.64 6.39 -19.70
N SER A 174 18.87 6.75 -19.34
CA SER A 174 19.61 7.80 -20.06
C SER A 174 19.88 7.47 -21.54
N GLN A 175 20.02 6.19 -21.88
CA GLN A 175 20.29 5.74 -23.25
C GLN A 175 19.02 5.51 -24.08
N ARG A 176 17.90 5.15 -23.44
CA ARG A 176 16.70 4.68 -24.12
C ARG A 176 15.52 5.66 -24.07
N LYS A 177 15.63 6.74 -23.28
CA LYS A 177 14.56 7.72 -23.12
C LYS A 177 14.23 8.39 -24.46
N LYS A 178 12.96 8.30 -24.86
CA LYS A 178 12.41 8.82 -26.13
C LYS A 178 13.08 8.24 -27.38
N SER A 179 13.72 7.07 -27.28
CA SER A 179 14.32 6.39 -28.44
C SER A 179 13.28 5.69 -29.33
N PHE A 180 12.08 5.43 -28.79
CA PHE A 180 10.99 4.77 -29.49
C PHE A 180 9.67 5.45 -29.16
N LYS A 181 8.75 5.47 -30.13
CA LYS A 181 7.42 6.09 -29.97
C LYS A 181 6.38 5.15 -29.40
N SER A 182 6.43 3.87 -29.77
CA SER A 182 5.37 2.91 -29.48
C SER A 182 5.91 1.67 -28.78
N ALA A 183 5.21 1.23 -27.73
CA ALA A 183 5.49 0.00 -27.00
C ALA A 183 4.25 -0.89 -26.98
N VAL A 184 4.48 -2.21 -26.95
CA VAL A 184 3.45 -3.19 -26.61
C VAL A 184 3.77 -3.72 -25.21
N VAL A 185 2.84 -3.57 -24.28
CA VAL A 185 2.92 -4.16 -22.94
C VAL A 185 2.04 -5.40 -22.93
N VAL A 186 2.67 -6.55 -22.75
CA VAL A 186 2.05 -7.87 -22.84
C VAL A 186 1.83 -8.42 -21.44
N SER A 187 0.56 -8.61 -21.10
CA SER A 187 0.08 -9.18 -19.84
C SER A 187 -0.42 -10.61 -20.04
N ALA A 188 -0.57 -11.36 -18.95
CA ALA A 188 -0.86 -12.80 -18.99
C ALA A 188 -2.36 -13.16 -19.12
N GLY A 189 -3.23 -12.19 -19.39
CA GLY A 189 -4.68 -12.41 -19.48
C GLY A 189 -5.09 -13.28 -20.68
N PRO A 190 -6.24 -13.97 -20.59
CA PRO A 190 -6.72 -14.91 -21.61
C PRO A 190 -6.72 -14.42 -23.06
N SER A 191 -6.96 -13.13 -23.32
CA SER A 191 -7.03 -12.55 -24.68
C SER A 191 -5.67 -12.54 -25.41
N LEU A 192 -4.56 -12.74 -24.68
CA LEU A 192 -3.23 -12.85 -25.27
C LEU A 192 -3.15 -13.98 -26.29
N SER A 193 -3.73 -15.15 -25.98
CA SER A 193 -3.67 -16.36 -26.83
C SER A 193 -4.06 -16.06 -28.28
N GLY A 194 -5.11 -15.26 -28.50
CA GLY A 194 -5.61 -14.91 -29.83
C GLY A 194 -4.69 -13.98 -30.64
N ASN A 195 -3.71 -13.35 -30.00
CA ASN A 195 -2.88 -12.30 -30.61
C ASN A 195 -1.40 -12.68 -30.74
N LEU A 196 -0.96 -13.83 -30.23
CA LEU A 196 0.45 -14.26 -30.26
C LEU A 196 1.02 -14.34 -31.68
N ALA A 197 0.27 -14.91 -32.62
CA ALA A 197 0.71 -15.01 -34.02
C ALA A 197 0.89 -13.62 -34.68
N LEU A 198 0.00 -12.68 -34.37
CA LEU A 198 0.08 -11.31 -34.86
C LEU A 198 1.23 -10.55 -34.21
N LEU A 199 1.43 -10.71 -32.90
CA LEU A 199 2.57 -10.13 -32.18
C LEU A 199 3.89 -10.64 -32.76
N LYS A 200 3.99 -11.94 -33.06
CA LYS A 200 5.16 -12.53 -33.71
C LYS A 200 5.45 -11.92 -35.07
N LYS A 201 4.41 -11.61 -35.87
CA LYS A 201 4.55 -10.97 -37.18
C LYS A 201 5.14 -9.56 -37.09
N TYR A 202 4.84 -8.81 -36.02
CA TYR A 202 5.25 -7.42 -35.81
C TYR A 202 6.31 -7.24 -34.71
N GLU A 203 6.98 -8.33 -34.27
CA GLU A 203 7.95 -8.33 -33.17
C GLU A 203 9.09 -7.32 -33.36
N GLU A 204 9.55 -7.19 -34.61
CA GLU A 204 10.64 -6.29 -34.98
C GLU A 204 10.18 -4.83 -35.16
N ASN A 205 8.88 -4.52 -35.02
CA ASN A 205 8.36 -3.15 -35.15
C ASN A 205 8.12 -2.48 -33.80
N PHE A 206 7.95 -3.26 -32.73
CA PHE A 206 7.58 -2.75 -31.42
C PHE A 206 8.62 -3.12 -30.36
N VAL A 207 8.81 -2.20 -29.42
CA VAL A 207 9.45 -2.53 -28.15
C VAL A 207 8.43 -3.28 -27.30
N ILE A 208 8.74 -4.52 -26.95
CA ILE A 208 7.84 -5.42 -26.21
C ILE A 208 8.27 -5.47 -24.75
N PHE A 209 7.39 -4.98 -23.88
CA PHE A 209 7.44 -5.20 -22.45
C PHE A 209 6.59 -6.43 -22.13
N CYS A 210 7.15 -7.43 -21.49
CA CYS A 210 6.46 -8.63 -21.09
C CYS A 210 6.42 -8.70 -19.57
N VAL A 211 5.24 -8.85 -18.98
CA VAL A 211 5.18 -9.23 -17.56
C VAL A 211 5.67 -10.67 -17.42
N ASP A 212 6.36 -10.97 -16.32
CA ASP A 212 6.85 -12.31 -15.99
C ASP A 212 5.87 -13.44 -16.30
N GLY A 213 4.60 -13.31 -15.89
CA GLY A 213 3.55 -14.30 -16.15
C GLY A 213 3.34 -14.63 -17.63
N ALA A 214 3.54 -13.68 -18.54
CA ALA A 214 3.39 -13.88 -19.98
C ALA A 214 4.68 -14.40 -20.67
N TYR A 215 5.81 -14.40 -19.95
CA TYR A 215 7.12 -14.71 -20.54
C TYR A 215 7.19 -16.12 -21.14
N SER A 216 6.68 -17.12 -20.40
CA SER A 216 6.63 -18.51 -20.87
C SER A 216 5.80 -18.65 -22.16
N ALA A 217 4.64 -17.99 -22.24
CA ALA A 217 3.77 -18.02 -23.42
C ALA A 217 4.45 -17.39 -24.65
N LEU A 218 5.16 -16.27 -24.46
CA LEU A 218 5.92 -15.62 -25.54
C LEU A 218 7.05 -16.51 -26.04
N CYS A 219 7.85 -17.08 -25.13
CA CYS A 219 8.94 -17.99 -25.48
C CYS A 219 8.46 -19.22 -26.26
N GLN A 220 7.34 -19.84 -25.84
CA GLN A 220 6.74 -20.99 -26.52
C GLN A 220 6.26 -20.67 -27.95
N ASN A 221 5.93 -19.41 -28.22
CA ASN A 221 5.51 -18.92 -29.53
C ASN A 221 6.67 -18.27 -30.32
N GLY A 222 7.90 -18.43 -29.83
CA GLY A 222 9.11 -17.92 -30.48
C GLY A 222 9.22 -16.39 -30.49
N ILE A 223 8.51 -15.69 -29.61
CA ILE A 223 8.54 -14.23 -29.48
C ILE A 223 9.57 -13.83 -28.43
N THR A 224 10.41 -12.86 -28.76
CA THR A 224 11.48 -12.33 -27.90
C THR A 224 11.06 -10.96 -27.37
N PRO A 225 10.74 -10.83 -26.07
CA PRO A 225 10.49 -9.53 -25.49
C PRO A 225 11.79 -8.72 -25.36
N ASP A 226 11.69 -7.40 -25.47
CA ASP A 226 12.81 -6.50 -25.21
C ASP A 226 13.06 -6.35 -23.70
N TYR A 227 11.96 -6.30 -22.93
CA TYR A 227 11.98 -6.25 -21.47
C TYR A 227 11.08 -7.31 -20.85
N VAL A 228 11.54 -7.94 -19.78
CA VAL A 228 10.71 -8.79 -18.91
C VAL A 228 10.65 -8.18 -17.51
N ILE A 229 9.44 -7.97 -16.99
CA ILE A 229 9.19 -7.22 -15.76
C ILE A 229 8.78 -8.17 -14.64
N ASN A 230 9.35 -8.00 -13.45
CA ASN A 230 8.94 -8.72 -12.24
C ASN A 230 8.95 -7.78 -11.02
N ASN A 231 7.92 -7.90 -10.17
CA ASN A 231 7.83 -7.26 -8.85
C ASN A 231 7.25 -8.23 -7.80
N ASP A 232 7.09 -9.51 -8.13
CA ASP A 232 6.56 -10.49 -7.19
C ASP A 232 7.62 -10.85 -6.15
N TYR A 233 7.29 -10.67 -4.87
CA TYR A 233 8.18 -10.96 -3.75
C TYR A 233 8.17 -12.44 -3.35
N HIS A 234 7.27 -13.25 -3.92
CA HIS A 234 7.18 -14.69 -3.73
C HIS A 234 7.97 -15.48 -4.77
N ASN A 235 8.56 -16.58 -4.34
CA ASN A 235 9.36 -17.46 -5.19
C ASN A 235 8.54 -18.23 -6.25
N ASN A 236 7.20 -18.22 -6.19
CA ASN A 236 6.33 -18.83 -7.20
C ASN A 236 6.60 -18.28 -8.61
N ALA A 237 6.98 -17.01 -8.70
CA ALA A 237 7.33 -16.35 -9.96
C ALA A 237 8.53 -16.99 -10.67
N LEU A 238 9.39 -17.74 -9.96
CA LEU A 238 10.51 -18.48 -10.55
C LEU A 238 10.06 -19.42 -11.68
N LYS A 239 8.84 -20.00 -11.55
CA LYS A 239 8.26 -20.90 -12.56
C LYS A 239 8.05 -20.24 -13.92
N PHE A 240 7.95 -18.91 -13.97
CA PHE A 240 7.81 -18.18 -15.22
C PHE A 240 9.12 -18.14 -16.02
N PHE A 241 10.27 -18.26 -15.35
CA PHE A 241 11.60 -18.15 -15.96
C PHE A 241 12.20 -19.48 -16.41
N ASN A 242 11.49 -20.59 -16.26
CA ASN A 242 11.92 -21.90 -16.77
C ASN A 242 11.97 -21.97 -18.32
N ALA A 243 11.34 -21.04 -19.01
CA ALA A 243 11.36 -20.98 -20.47
C ALA A 243 12.68 -20.41 -20.99
N SER A 244 13.23 -21.04 -22.03
CA SER A 244 14.47 -20.60 -22.68
C SER A 244 14.22 -19.41 -23.63
N GLY A 245 14.22 -18.19 -23.11
CA GLY A 245 14.24 -16.97 -23.94
C GLY A 245 15.64 -16.58 -24.41
N LYS A 246 15.73 -15.68 -25.38
CA LYS A 246 17.00 -15.24 -25.99
C LYS A 246 17.84 -14.35 -25.07
N ASP A 247 19.14 -14.28 -25.35
CA ASP A 247 20.13 -13.53 -24.56
C ASP A 247 19.99 -12.01 -24.65
N GLU A 248 19.22 -11.49 -25.59
CA GLU A 248 19.04 -10.04 -25.83
C GLU A 248 18.04 -9.38 -24.88
N THR A 249 17.19 -10.17 -24.21
CA THR A 249 16.14 -9.71 -23.30
C THR A 249 16.76 -9.03 -22.07
N ILE A 250 16.23 -7.87 -21.66
CA ILE A 250 16.59 -7.23 -20.38
C ILE A 250 15.51 -7.51 -19.33
N PHE A 251 15.93 -8.07 -18.20
CA PHE A 251 15.07 -8.32 -17.05
C PHE A 251 15.09 -7.08 -16.15
N LEU A 252 13.90 -6.53 -15.88
CA LEU A 252 13.70 -5.39 -14.99
C LEU A 252 12.96 -5.89 -13.74
N CYS A 253 13.71 -6.10 -12.67
CA CYS A 253 13.19 -6.52 -11.38
C CYS A 253 13.05 -5.33 -10.44
N SER A 254 12.02 -5.35 -9.61
CA SER A 254 11.97 -4.50 -8.42
C SER A 254 13.03 -4.93 -7.42
N SER A 255 13.52 -4.01 -6.59
CA SER A 255 14.37 -4.35 -5.46
C SER A 255 13.69 -5.28 -4.46
N LEU A 256 12.36 -5.35 -4.46
CA LEU A 256 11.54 -6.18 -3.58
C LEU A 256 11.19 -7.56 -4.19
N SER A 257 11.53 -7.79 -5.46
CA SER A 257 11.35 -9.07 -6.15
C SER A 257 11.96 -10.23 -5.36
N ALA A 258 11.37 -11.41 -5.45
CA ALA A 258 11.87 -12.62 -4.80
C ALA A 258 13.37 -12.81 -5.07
N PHE A 259 14.16 -12.96 -4.01
CA PHE A 259 15.60 -13.15 -4.13
C PHE A 259 15.95 -14.32 -5.06
N GLU A 260 15.18 -15.40 -5.00
CA GLU A 260 15.36 -16.59 -5.82
C GLU A 260 15.18 -16.30 -7.33
N VAL A 261 14.30 -15.36 -7.69
CA VAL A 261 14.13 -14.90 -9.08
C VAL A 261 15.33 -14.06 -9.51
N VAL A 262 15.78 -13.15 -8.65
CA VAL A 262 16.94 -12.29 -8.92
C VAL A 262 18.22 -13.11 -9.06
N GLU A 263 18.45 -14.08 -8.18
CA GLU A 263 19.58 -15.02 -8.23
C GLU A 263 19.55 -15.84 -9.53
N HIS A 264 18.38 -16.35 -9.92
CA HIS A 264 18.23 -17.08 -11.18
C HIS A 264 18.58 -16.23 -12.42
N LEU A 265 18.37 -14.91 -12.35
CA LEU A 265 18.58 -13.98 -13.45
C LEU A 265 19.95 -13.26 -13.41
N GLU A 266 20.80 -13.52 -12.42
CA GLU A 266 22.03 -12.75 -12.18
C GLU A 266 23.01 -12.76 -13.36
N ASN A 267 23.02 -13.85 -14.14
CA ASN A 267 23.89 -14.05 -15.29
C ASN A 267 23.22 -13.62 -16.62
N ARG A 268 22.07 -12.95 -16.54
CA ARG A 268 21.33 -12.38 -17.68
C ARG A 268 21.49 -10.85 -17.69
N ASN A 269 20.87 -10.18 -18.66
CA ASN A 269 20.85 -8.71 -18.67
C ASN A 269 19.85 -8.20 -17.62
N LEU A 270 20.30 -8.08 -16.38
CA LEU A 270 19.44 -7.69 -15.25
C LEU A 270 19.60 -6.21 -14.93
N CYS A 271 18.49 -5.55 -14.63
CA CYS A 271 18.43 -4.28 -13.91
C CYS A 271 17.53 -4.49 -12.68
N ILE A 272 18.00 -4.01 -11.53
CA ILE A 272 17.20 -3.97 -10.30
C ILE A 272 16.87 -2.50 -10.02
N ILE A 273 15.58 -2.20 -9.91
CA ILE A 273 15.03 -0.85 -9.82
C ILE A 273 14.52 -0.60 -8.40
N LEU A 274 14.84 0.57 -7.85
CA LEU A 274 14.46 0.94 -6.49
C LEU A 274 13.06 1.57 -6.48
N ASP A 275 12.30 1.33 -5.42
CA ASP A 275 10.99 1.94 -5.20
C ASP A 275 11.12 3.30 -4.48
N PRO A 276 10.80 4.44 -5.11
CA PRO A 276 10.90 5.75 -4.46
C PRO A 276 9.99 5.92 -3.24
N GLU A 277 9.05 5.02 -2.98
CA GLU A 277 8.18 5.06 -1.80
C GLU A 277 8.72 4.24 -0.62
N ASP A 278 9.70 3.34 -0.82
CA ASP A 278 10.35 2.65 0.29
C ASP A 278 11.38 3.57 0.98
N PRO A 279 11.17 3.97 2.25
CA PRO A 279 12.11 4.83 2.96
C PRO A 279 13.51 4.22 3.12
N ASN A 280 13.66 2.90 2.97
CA ASN A 280 14.95 2.21 3.06
C ASN A 280 15.79 2.30 1.79
N VAL A 281 15.20 2.68 0.65
CA VAL A 281 15.93 2.73 -0.62
C VAL A 281 16.31 4.14 -1.04
N LYS A 282 15.83 5.18 -0.34
CA LYS A 282 16.30 6.58 -0.46
C LYS A 282 17.67 6.78 0.19
N LEU A 283 18.59 5.89 -0.13
CA LEU A 283 19.98 5.99 0.26
C LEU A 283 20.70 6.70 -0.88
N ASN A 284 21.15 7.94 -0.65
CA ASN A 284 21.79 8.79 -1.67
C ASN A 284 22.98 8.12 -2.40
N PHE A 285 23.51 7.01 -1.87
CA PHE A 285 24.58 6.25 -2.51
C PHE A 285 24.08 5.20 -3.53
N LEU A 286 22.76 5.05 -3.70
CA LEU A 286 22.11 4.14 -4.65
C LEU A 286 21.48 4.85 -5.86
N ASP A 287 21.58 6.17 -5.95
CA ASP A 287 20.89 6.96 -7.00
C ASP A 287 21.25 6.57 -8.44
N ASP A 288 22.41 5.95 -8.66
CA ASP A 288 22.79 5.39 -9.96
C ASP A 288 21.84 4.28 -10.45
N PHE A 289 21.14 3.58 -9.54
CA PHE A 289 20.25 2.47 -9.88
C PHE A 289 18.86 2.93 -10.31
N GLY A 290 18.51 4.21 -10.11
CA GLY A 290 17.25 4.79 -10.56
C GLY A 290 16.03 4.29 -9.77
N TYR A 291 14.93 5.05 -9.89
CA TYR A 291 13.72 4.82 -9.12
C TYR A 291 12.49 4.81 -10.01
N VAL A 292 11.61 3.83 -9.82
CA VAL A 292 10.28 3.76 -10.45
C VAL A 292 9.35 3.07 -9.45
N ASN A 293 8.19 3.66 -9.17
CA ASN A 293 7.17 3.03 -8.32
C ASN A 293 6.60 1.80 -9.05
N PRO A 294 6.75 0.58 -8.48
CA PRO A 294 6.28 -0.62 -9.15
C PRO A 294 4.77 -0.85 -9.02
N GLY A 295 4.09 -0.11 -8.13
CA GLY A 295 2.65 -0.15 -7.91
C GLY A 295 2.12 -1.52 -7.47
N LEU A 296 0.83 -1.76 -7.73
CA LEU A 296 0.09 -2.87 -7.13
C LEU A 296 0.22 -4.22 -7.87
N PHE A 297 0.61 -4.22 -9.14
CA PHE A 297 0.66 -5.43 -9.97
C PHE A 297 1.71 -5.29 -11.09
N VAL A 298 2.21 -6.42 -11.63
CA VAL A 298 3.41 -6.43 -12.50
C VAL A 298 3.24 -5.60 -13.78
N SER A 299 2.07 -5.61 -14.41
CA SER A 299 1.85 -4.77 -15.60
C SER A 299 1.80 -3.28 -15.28
N TYR A 300 1.37 -2.88 -14.07
CA TYR A 300 1.47 -1.50 -13.60
C TYR A 300 2.93 -1.03 -13.64
N PHE A 301 3.84 -1.85 -13.12
CA PHE A 301 5.26 -1.56 -13.15
C PHE A 301 5.79 -1.40 -14.59
N ALA A 302 5.35 -2.28 -15.50
CA ALA A 302 5.68 -2.18 -16.92
C ALA A 302 5.21 -0.85 -17.54
N TYR A 303 3.99 -0.41 -17.23
CA TYR A 303 3.46 0.88 -17.67
C TYR A 303 4.24 2.07 -17.09
N CYS A 304 4.58 2.04 -15.80
CA CYS A 304 5.42 3.07 -15.17
C CYS A 304 6.78 3.19 -15.86
N ILE A 305 7.43 2.07 -16.17
CA ILE A 305 8.73 2.05 -16.87
C ILE A 305 8.56 2.58 -18.30
N ALA A 306 7.53 2.16 -19.04
CA ALA A 306 7.26 2.65 -20.39
C ALA A 306 7.01 4.16 -20.42
N VAL A 307 6.20 4.70 -19.51
CA VAL A 307 6.00 6.15 -19.38
C VAL A 307 7.31 6.86 -19.03
N THR A 308 8.10 6.30 -18.11
CA THR A 308 9.40 6.87 -17.69
C THR A 308 10.41 6.92 -18.85
N LEU A 309 10.40 5.89 -19.71
CA LEU A 309 11.18 5.84 -20.95
C LEU A 309 10.63 6.76 -22.05
N GLY A 310 9.44 7.35 -21.88
CA GLY A 310 8.89 8.37 -22.75
C GLY A 310 8.23 7.83 -24.02
N PHE A 311 7.63 6.64 -23.96
CA PHE A 311 6.78 6.13 -25.04
C PHE A 311 5.53 7.00 -25.21
N GLU A 312 5.24 7.42 -26.43
CA GLU A 312 4.07 8.25 -26.79
C GLU A 312 2.79 7.40 -26.94
N ASN A 313 2.95 6.14 -27.33
CA ASN A 313 1.84 5.18 -27.51
C ASN A 313 2.15 3.88 -26.76
N ILE A 314 1.25 3.46 -25.87
CA ILE A 314 1.36 2.22 -25.12
C ILE A 314 0.17 1.32 -25.46
N ILE A 315 0.46 0.20 -26.10
CA ILE A 315 -0.55 -0.80 -26.52
C ILE A 315 -0.63 -1.88 -25.45
N MET A 316 -1.81 -2.04 -24.85
CA MET A 316 -2.07 -2.95 -23.74
C MET A 316 -2.64 -4.26 -24.27
N LEU A 317 -1.81 -5.30 -24.34
CA LEU A 317 -2.17 -6.61 -24.89
C LEU A 317 -2.28 -7.66 -23.78
N GLY A 318 -3.38 -8.40 -23.73
CA GLY A 318 -3.60 -9.41 -22.68
C GLY A 318 -3.90 -8.82 -21.30
N GLN A 319 -4.26 -7.53 -21.22
CA GLN A 319 -4.64 -6.84 -19.99
C GLN A 319 -6.15 -6.96 -19.75
N ASP A 320 -6.60 -8.13 -19.29
CA ASP A 320 -8.04 -8.43 -19.32
C ASP A 320 -8.80 -8.05 -18.05
N PHE A 321 -8.23 -8.27 -16.86
CA PHE A 321 -8.92 -8.09 -15.57
C PHE A 321 -10.29 -8.78 -15.49
N ALA A 322 -10.47 -9.86 -16.26
CA ALA A 322 -11.71 -10.60 -16.38
C ALA A 322 -11.42 -12.04 -16.82
N LEU A 323 -12.34 -12.94 -16.50
CA LEU A 323 -12.31 -14.31 -16.99
C LEU A 323 -12.69 -14.36 -18.48
N SER A 324 -12.12 -15.34 -19.20
CA SER A 324 -12.63 -15.69 -20.54
C SER A 324 -14.03 -16.30 -20.45
N LYS A 325 -14.71 -16.44 -21.61
CA LYS A 325 -16.02 -17.12 -21.68
C LYS A 325 -15.95 -18.57 -21.19
N GLU A 326 -14.79 -19.21 -21.35
CA GLU A 326 -14.50 -20.56 -20.88
C GLU A 326 -14.10 -20.60 -19.40
N GLY A 327 -14.09 -19.46 -18.70
CA GLY A 327 -13.69 -19.35 -17.30
C GLY A 327 -12.18 -19.39 -17.06
N ASN A 328 -11.37 -19.12 -18.10
CA ASN A 328 -9.92 -19.05 -17.93
C ASN A 328 -9.52 -17.72 -17.30
N SER A 329 -8.59 -17.79 -16.37
CA SER A 329 -7.97 -16.63 -15.69
C SER A 329 -6.74 -16.10 -16.43
N HIS A 330 -6.06 -16.96 -17.19
CA HIS A 330 -4.79 -16.66 -17.85
C HIS A 330 -4.72 -17.28 -19.25
N ALA A 331 -3.79 -16.77 -20.07
CA ALA A 331 -3.50 -17.26 -21.41
C ALA A 331 -2.89 -18.67 -21.45
N ASP A 332 -2.97 -19.30 -22.63
CA ASP A 332 -2.29 -20.57 -22.87
C ASP A 332 -0.77 -20.41 -22.72
N GLY A 333 -0.13 -21.41 -22.10
CA GLY A 333 1.30 -21.36 -21.79
C GLY A 333 1.66 -20.71 -20.45
N PHE A 334 0.68 -20.21 -19.68
CA PHE A 334 0.89 -19.72 -18.31
C PHE A 334 1.39 -20.84 -17.38
N SER A 335 2.56 -20.65 -16.75
CA SER A 335 3.26 -21.72 -16.03
C SER A 335 2.54 -22.27 -14.79
N LEU A 336 1.55 -21.55 -14.23
CA LEU A 336 0.76 -22.02 -13.08
C LEU A 336 -0.60 -22.64 -13.49
N GLY A 337 -0.91 -22.64 -14.79
CA GLY A 337 -2.16 -23.16 -15.35
C GLY A 337 -3.22 -22.07 -15.60
N VAL A 338 -3.95 -22.23 -16.71
CA VAL A 338 -4.89 -21.23 -17.24
C VAL A 338 -6.06 -20.85 -16.31
N ARG A 339 -6.34 -21.67 -15.28
CA ARG A 339 -7.44 -21.48 -14.32
C ARG A 339 -6.97 -21.37 -12.87
N VAL A 340 -5.70 -21.04 -12.65
CA VAL A 340 -5.12 -20.98 -11.30
C VAL A 340 -5.90 -20.05 -10.37
N GLU A 341 -6.44 -18.93 -10.87
CA GLU A 341 -7.16 -17.91 -10.08
C GLU A 341 -8.70 -17.97 -10.25
N THR A 342 -9.23 -18.97 -10.96
CA THR A 342 -10.67 -19.04 -11.28
C THR A 342 -11.57 -19.26 -10.04
N ASN A 343 -11.01 -19.71 -8.91
CA ASN A 343 -11.77 -19.99 -7.67
C ASN A 343 -11.07 -19.47 -6.42
N TRP A 344 -10.25 -18.42 -6.54
CA TRP A 344 -9.54 -17.86 -5.38
C TRP A 344 -10.43 -17.03 -4.46
N TYR A 345 -11.50 -16.47 -5.01
CA TYR A 345 -12.40 -15.59 -4.30
C TYR A 345 -13.80 -16.19 -4.23
N ASN A 346 -14.54 -15.91 -3.15
CA ASN A 346 -15.94 -16.33 -3.05
C ASN A 346 -16.86 -15.45 -3.90
N ASP A 347 -16.43 -14.22 -4.19
CA ASP A 347 -17.23 -13.22 -4.89
C ASP A 347 -16.66 -12.97 -6.29
N TYR A 348 -17.49 -13.24 -7.31
CA TYR A 348 -17.28 -12.82 -8.69
C TYR A 348 -18.49 -12.00 -9.12
N PHE A 349 -18.25 -10.94 -9.90
CA PHE A 349 -19.30 -10.03 -10.33
C PHE A 349 -19.03 -9.51 -11.75
N GLU A 350 -20.06 -8.91 -12.33
CA GLU A 350 -20.03 -8.39 -13.69
C GLU A 350 -19.56 -6.93 -13.75
N VAL A 351 -18.64 -6.64 -14.66
CA VAL A 351 -18.24 -5.28 -15.04
C VAL A 351 -18.44 -5.08 -16.54
N GLU A 352 -18.45 -3.83 -17.00
CA GLU A 352 -18.55 -3.56 -18.44
C GLU A 352 -17.35 -4.12 -19.20
N GLY A 353 -17.62 -4.80 -20.31
CA GLY A 353 -16.60 -5.37 -21.20
C GLY A 353 -16.11 -4.36 -22.24
N PHE A 354 -14.97 -4.69 -22.86
CA PHE A 354 -14.37 -3.92 -23.96
C PHE A 354 -15.40 -3.45 -25.00
N GLY A 355 -15.34 -2.20 -25.46
CA GLY A 355 -16.25 -1.67 -26.48
C GLY A 355 -17.66 -1.31 -25.97
N GLY A 356 -17.98 -1.68 -24.73
CA GLY A 356 -19.25 -1.35 -24.06
C GLY A 356 -20.43 -2.24 -24.46
N GLY A 357 -21.54 -2.07 -23.76
CA GLY A 357 -22.81 -2.73 -24.08
C GLY A 357 -22.91 -4.23 -23.75
N HIS A 358 -21.87 -4.81 -23.15
CA HIS A 358 -21.88 -6.17 -22.61
C HIS A 358 -21.12 -6.26 -21.29
N LYS A 359 -21.23 -7.41 -20.63
CA LYS A 359 -20.62 -7.65 -19.32
C LYS A 359 -19.60 -8.79 -19.37
N VAL A 360 -18.57 -8.68 -18.52
CA VAL A 360 -17.56 -9.71 -18.28
C VAL A 360 -17.42 -9.97 -16.78
N ILE A 361 -17.02 -11.19 -16.42
CA ILE A 361 -16.90 -11.61 -15.03
C ILE A 361 -15.50 -11.28 -14.51
N THR A 362 -15.44 -10.60 -13.36
CA THR A 362 -14.21 -10.26 -12.64
C THR A 362 -14.36 -10.58 -11.16
N HIS A 363 -13.32 -10.35 -10.37
CA HIS A 363 -13.33 -10.47 -8.91
C HIS A 363 -12.77 -9.18 -8.26
N PRO A 364 -12.94 -8.98 -6.93
CA PRO A 364 -12.62 -7.71 -6.28
C PRO A 364 -11.21 -7.19 -6.56
N VAL A 365 -10.19 -8.06 -6.44
CA VAL A 365 -8.78 -7.69 -6.64
C VAL A 365 -8.47 -7.20 -8.07
N TRP A 366 -8.93 -7.91 -9.11
CA TRP A 366 -8.72 -7.44 -10.49
C TRP A 366 -9.48 -6.15 -10.79
N ASN A 367 -10.68 -5.97 -10.22
CA ASN A 367 -11.40 -4.72 -10.39
C ASN A 367 -10.69 -3.54 -9.69
N ILE A 368 -10.05 -3.77 -8.53
CA ILE A 368 -9.19 -2.76 -7.90
C ILE A 368 -8.01 -2.42 -8.82
N TYR A 369 -7.34 -3.43 -9.41
CA TYR A 369 -6.25 -3.21 -10.36
C TYR A 369 -6.70 -2.41 -11.59
N ARG A 370 -7.89 -2.72 -12.11
CA ARG A 370 -8.52 -1.99 -13.22
C ARG A 370 -8.74 -0.51 -12.86
N ILE A 371 -9.39 -0.22 -11.75
CA ILE A 371 -9.66 1.15 -11.29
C ILE A 371 -8.35 1.92 -11.05
N TYR A 372 -7.36 1.25 -10.43
CA TYR A 372 -6.05 1.85 -10.19
C TYR A 372 -5.31 2.17 -11.50
N LEU A 373 -5.41 1.29 -12.50
CA LEU A 373 -4.87 1.54 -13.85
C LEU A 373 -5.59 2.69 -14.55
N GLU A 374 -6.92 2.78 -14.46
CA GLU A 374 -7.72 3.86 -15.04
C GLU A 374 -7.30 5.23 -14.48
N GLY A 375 -7.05 5.32 -13.17
CA GLY A 375 -6.52 6.52 -12.51
C GLY A 375 -5.09 6.84 -12.98
N PHE A 376 -4.23 5.83 -13.12
CA PHE A 376 -2.89 6.01 -13.67
C PHE A 376 -2.93 6.54 -15.11
N ILE A 377 -3.77 5.98 -15.98
CA ILE A 377 -3.92 6.44 -17.36
C ILE A 377 -4.39 7.90 -17.39
N ALA A 378 -5.38 8.26 -16.57
CA ALA A 378 -5.86 9.64 -16.48
C ALA A 378 -4.73 10.62 -16.11
N ASN A 379 -3.95 10.28 -15.08
CA ASN A 379 -2.85 11.11 -14.57
C ASN A 379 -1.69 11.26 -15.57
N HIS A 380 -1.53 10.33 -16.52
CA HIS A 380 -0.44 10.34 -17.50
C HIS A 380 -0.90 10.64 -18.95
N SER A 381 -2.16 11.02 -19.14
CA SER A 381 -2.76 11.35 -20.45
C SER A 381 -2.06 12.50 -21.20
N HIS A 382 -1.34 13.36 -20.47
CA HIS A 382 -0.55 14.46 -21.03
C HIS A 382 0.84 14.01 -21.54
N LEU A 383 1.27 12.78 -21.22
CA LEU A 383 2.58 12.23 -21.60
C LEU A 383 2.47 11.13 -22.64
N THR A 384 1.41 10.32 -22.59
CA THR A 384 1.28 9.13 -23.43
C THR A 384 -0.19 8.81 -23.71
N THR A 385 -0.45 8.09 -24.80
CA THR A 385 -1.77 7.54 -25.13
C THR A 385 -1.77 6.03 -24.91
N PHE A 386 -2.73 5.55 -24.12
CA PHE A 386 -2.92 4.12 -23.88
C PHE A 386 -3.99 3.55 -24.82
N TYR A 387 -3.70 2.38 -25.40
CA TYR A 387 -4.60 1.65 -26.27
C TYR A 387 -4.94 0.31 -25.63
N ASN A 388 -6.18 0.14 -25.20
CA ASN A 388 -6.68 -1.16 -24.80
C ASN A 388 -6.98 -1.97 -26.07
N VAL A 389 -6.34 -3.12 -26.24
CA VAL A 389 -6.60 -4.04 -27.37
C VAL A 389 -7.09 -5.42 -26.90
N SER A 390 -7.40 -5.56 -25.62
CA SER A 390 -7.90 -6.77 -24.96
C SER A 390 -9.41 -6.93 -25.17
N GLN A 391 -9.82 -7.36 -26.37
CA GLN A 391 -11.23 -7.35 -26.81
C GLN A 391 -12.18 -8.24 -26.00
N THR A 392 -11.68 -9.21 -25.23
CA THR A 392 -12.49 -10.08 -24.37
C THR A 392 -12.37 -9.73 -22.88
N GLY A 393 -11.63 -8.68 -22.55
CA GLY A 393 -11.41 -8.22 -21.19
C GLY A 393 -12.44 -7.20 -20.71
N ALA A 394 -12.24 -6.71 -19.49
CA ALA A 394 -12.98 -5.60 -18.93
C ALA A 394 -12.65 -4.29 -19.67
N ARG A 395 -13.63 -3.39 -19.72
CA ARG A 395 -13.44 -2.01 -20.17
C ARG A 395 -12.50 -1.30 -19.21
N ILE A 396 -11.46 -0.67 -19.76
CA ILE A 396 -10.50 0.15 -19.03
C ILE A 396 -10.71 1.59 -19.48
N HIS A 397 -11.35 2.39 -18.63
CA HIS A 397 -11.60 3.80 -18.88
C HIS A 397 -10.30 4.58 -19.08
N ASN A 398 -10.40 5.71 -19.79
CA ASN A 398 -9.28 6.58 -20.20
C ASN A 398 -8.31 5.97 -21.23
N ALA A 399 -8.38 4.68 -21.54
CA ALA A 399 -7.69 4.08 -22.68
C ALA A 399 -8.55 4.12 -23.97
N ILE A 400 -7.91 4.24 -25.12
CA ILE A 400 -8.56 4.12 -26.43
C ILE A 400 -8.76 2.63 -26.73
N GLU A 401 -9.98 2.23 -27.05
CA GLU A 401 -10.30 0.87 -27.46
C GLU A 401 -10.20 0.71 -28.98
N THR A 402 -9.42 -0.27 -29.42
CA THR A 402 -9.17 -0.57 -30.84
C THR A 402 -8.71 -2.03 -30.96
N SER A 403 -8.58 -2.59 -32.17
CA SER A 403 -7.99 -3.92 -32.32
C SER A 403 -6.46 -3.86 -32.29
N PHE A 404 -5.81 -4.97 -31.91
CA PHE A 404 -4.35 -5.04 -31.99
C PHE A 404 -3.86 -4.91 -33.43
N GLU A 405 -4.61 -5.43 -34.40
CA GLU A 405 -4.33 -5.30 -35.83
C GLU A 405 -4.34 -3.83 -36.29
N GLU A 406 -5.33 -3.04 -35.87
CA GLU A 406 -5.39 -1.60 -36.18
C GLU A 406 -4.18 -0.85 -35.61
N CYS A 407 -3.77 -1.17 -34.38
CA CYS A 407 -2.55 -0.64 -33.78
C CYS A 407 -1.30 -1.05 -34.56
N CYS A 408 -1.18 -2.31 -34.98
CA CYS A 408 -0.06 -2.76 -35.83
C CYS A 408 -0.02 -1.98 -37.13
N VAL A 409 -1.13 -1.85 -37.85
CA VAL A 409 -1.20 -1.09 -39.12
C VAL A 409 -0.84 0.38 -38.91
N LYS A 410 -1.29 0.99 -37.80
CA LYS A 410 -1.08 2.41 -37.51
C LYS A 410 0.35 2.73 -37.07
N PHE A 411 0.97 1.86 -36.27
CA PHE A 411 2.22 2.18 -35.55
C PHE A 411 3.45 1.39 -35.99
N ALA A 412 3.29 0.26 -36.69
CA ALA A 412 4.41 -0.52 -37.20
C ALA A 412 4.97 0.07 -38.51
N THR A 413 5.35 1.35 -38.47
CA THR A 413 5.82 2.08 -39.66
C THR A 413 7.28 1.81 -40.00
N GLU A 414 8.08 1.44 -39.00
CA GLU A 414 9.51 1.16 -39.13
C GLU A 414 9.91 -0.03 -38.24
N LEU A 415 11.09 -0.59 -38.52
CA LEU A 415 11.69 -1.60 -37.66
C LEU A 415 12.34 -0.91 -36.46
N LYS A 416 12.24 -1.52 -35.28
CA LYS A 416 12.89 -1.03 -34.06
C LYS A 416 14.41 -1.12 -34.23
N SER A 417 15.10 -0.04 -33.87
CA SER A 417 16.56 -0.04 -33.85
C SER A 417 17.09 -0.93 -32.73
N HIS A 418 18.11 -1.75 -33.01
CA HIS A 418 18.84 -2.48 -31.98
C HIS A 418 19.73 -1.51 -31.20
N LEU A 419 19.49 -1.39 -29.88
CA LEU A 419 20.31 -0.59 -28.97
C LEU A 419 21.25 -1.51 -28.18
N GLU A 420 22.51 -1.10 -28.04
CA GLU A 420 23.47 -1.83 -27.21
C GLU A 420 23.01 -1.94 -25.75
N LEU A 421 23.49 -2.97 -25.08
CA LEU A 421 23.26 -3.15 -23.65
C LEU A 421 24.01 -2.05 -22.86
N PRO A 422 23.34 -1.35 -21.93
CA PRO A 422 24.02 -0.38 -21.10
C PRO A 422 25.09 -1.06 -20.24
N LYS A 423 26.23 -0.39 -20.04
CA LYS A 423 27.33 -0.95 -19.25
C LYS A 423 26.97 -1.00 -17.77
N SER A 424 27.40 -2.05 -17.07
CA SER A 424 27.39 -2.14 -15.61
C SER A 424 28.41 -1.18 -14.96
N LEU A 425 28.34 -1.02 -13.64
CA LEU A 425 29.32 -0.24 -12.89
C LEU A 425 30.71 -0.91 -12.97
N THR A 426 31.77 -0.12 -12.79
CA THR A 426 33.11 -0.72 -12.62
C THR A 426 33.19 -1.44 -11.28
N LEU A 427 33.96 -2.52 -11.19
CA LEU A 427 34.12 -3.29 -9.95
C LEU A 427 34.50 -2.40 -8.75
N ASN A 428 35.39 -1.43 -8.93
CA ASN A 428 35.75 -0.46 -7.89
C ASN A 428 34.55 0.40 -7.43
N LYS A 429 33.71 0.85 -8.36
CA LYS A 429 32.52 1.64 -8.01
C LYS A 429 31.49 0.76 -7.28
N SER A 430 31.24 -0.46 -7.76
CA SER A 430 30.36 -1.42 -7.10
C SER A 430 30.83 -1.73 -5.68
N GLN A 431 32.14 -2.00 -5.49
CA GLN A 431 32.71 -2.26 -4.17
C GLN A 431 32.52 -1.08 -3.21
N LYS A 432 32.75 0.16 -3.65
CA LYS A 432 32.54 1.34 -2.80
C LYS A 432 31.09 1.51 -2.35
N ILE A 433 30.13 1.13 -3.18
CA ILE A 433 28.71 1.17 -2.82
C ILE A 433 28.39 0.02 -1.86
N LEU A 434 28.94 -1.18 -2.10
CA LEU A 434 28.82 -2.32 -1.18
C LEU A 434 29.34 -1.99 0.22
N ASP A 435 30.51 -1.35 0.31
CA ASP A 435 31.11 -0.95 1.59
C ASP A 435 30.17 0.00 2.36
N LYS A 436 29.54 0.96 1.68
CA LYS A 436 28.54 1.86 2.28
C LYS A 436 27.29 1.11 2.72
N PHE A 437 26.81 0.17 1.91
CA PHE A 437 25.66 -0.65 2.26
C PHE A 437 25.96 -1.55 3.48
N VAL A 438 27.16 -2.11 3.58
CA VAL A 438 27.62 -2.86 4.75
C VAL A 438 27.68 -1.98 6.00
N VAL A 439 28.15 -0.74 5.90
CA VAL A 439 28.12 0.22 7.02
C VAL A 439 26.68 0.48 7.44
N PHE A 440 25.79 0.79 6.49
CA PHE A 440 24.36 0.98 6.75
C PHE A 440 23.76 -0.21 7.50
N VAL A 441 24.00 -1.44 7.04
CA VAL A 441 23.49 -2.66 7.69
C VAL A 441 24.03 -2.79 9.13
N LYS A 442 25.33 -2.57 9.35
CA LYS A 442 25.94 -2.64 10.69
C LYS A 442 25.37 -1.59 11.65
N GLU A 443 25.15 -0.37 11.18
CA GLU A 443 24.52 0.69 11.97
C GLU A 443 23.08 0.31 12.36
N ASN A 444 22.32 -0.28 11.45
CA ASN A 444 20.96 -0.77 11.72
C ASN A 444 20.94 -1.93 12.72
N ILE A 445 21.89 -2.87 12.64
CA ILE A 445 22.04 -3.95 13.63
C ILE A 445 22.30 -3.37 15.03
N LYS A 446 23.23 -2.41 15.13
CA LYS A 446 23.51 -1.74 16.41
C LYS A 446 22.28 -1.01 16.95
N ALA A 447 21.53 -0.33 16.09
CA ALA A 447 20.28 0.33 16.49
C ALA A 447 19.25 -0.69 17.03
N CYS A 448 19.11 -1.87 16.42
CA CYS A 448 18.29 -2.94 16.98
C CYS A 448 18.73 -3.35 18.38
N GLU A 449 20.03 -3.49 18.62
CA GLU A 449 20.59 -3.90 19.91
C GLU A 449 20.36 -2.85 21.00
N ASP A 450 20.64 -1.59 20.69
CA ASP A 450 20.46 -0.47 21.62
C ASP A 450 18.97 -0.34 22.02
N ILE A 451 18.05 -0.43 21.05
CA ILE A 451 16.61 -0.37 21.31
C ILE A 451 16.10 -1.61 22.07
N ASP A 452 16.56 -2.83 21.74
CA ASP A 452 16.15 -4.03 22.46
C ASP A 452 16.60 -3.98 23.93
N MET A 453 17.77 -3.40 24.21
CA MET A 453 18.29 -3.23 25.57
C MET A 453 17.42 -2.29 26.40
N GLU A 454 17.01 -1.15 25.83
CA GLU A 454 16.09 -0.21 26.48
C GLU A 454 14.71 -0.84 26.67
N ALA A 455 14.18 -1.51 25.64
CA ALA A 455 12.89 -2.20 25.68
C ALA A 455 12.88 -3.30 26.75
N LEU A 456 13.94 -4.09 26.85
CA LEU A 456 14.11 -5.14 27.87
C LEU A 456 14.17 -4.55 29.27
N THR A 457 14.89 -3.44 29.45
CA THR A 457 15.02 -2.76 30.74
C THR A 457 13.65 -2.27 31.22
N LEU A 458 12.89 -1.64 30.33
CA LEU A 458 11.54 -1.21 30.63
C LEU A 458 10.62 -2.41 30.91
N GLN A 459 10.65 -3.43 30.05
CA GLN A 459 9.83 -4.63 30.22
C GLN A 459 10.06 -5.26 31.60
N ASN A 460 11.32 -5.51 31.99
CA ASN A 460 11.66 -6.08 33.29
C ASN A 460 11.12 -5.24 34.46
N ALA A 461 11.18 -3.91 34.35
CA ALA A 461 10.62 -3.01 35.35
C ALA A 461 9.09 -3.15 35.43
N LEU A 462 8.39 -3.17 34.29
CA LEU A 462 6.93 -3.32 34.24
C LEU A 462 6.49 -4.70 34.76
N THR A 463 7.15 -5.78 34.35
CA THR A 463 6.90 -7.15 34.85
C THR A 463 7.08 -7.23 36.37
N THR A 464 8.13 -6.60 36.91
CA THR A 464 8.37 -6.55 38.37
C THR A 464 7.24 -5.82 39.10
N ILE A 465 6.77 -4.70 38.54
CA ILE A 465 5.65 -3.92 39.09
C ILE A 465 4.37 -4.77 39.12
N LEU A 466 4.04 -5.40 37.99
CA LEU A 466 2.84 -6.24 37.84
C LEU A 466 2.86 -7.47 38.76
N ASN A 467 4.03 -8.07 38.97
CA ASN A 467 4.21 -9.24 39.85
C ASN A 467 4.36 -8.89 41.34
N SER A 468 4.47 -7.60 41.69
CA SER A 468 4.77 -7.20 43.06
C SER A 468 3.67 -7.55 44.07
N ASN A 469 2.42 -7.74 43.62
CA ASN A 469 1.23 -7.95 44.44
C ASN A 469 1.04 -6.90 45.56
N LYS A 470 1.67 -5.72 45.43
CA LYS A 470 1.56 -4.60 46.38
C LYS A 470 0.50 -3.62 45.90
N ASP A 471 -0.21 -2.98 46.83
CA ASP A 471 -0.97 -1.76 46.52
C ASP A 471 0.03 -0.62 46.32
N LEU A 472 0.17 -0.18 45.06
CA LEU A 472 1.12 0.85 44.66
C LEU A 472 0.44 2.23 44.71
N PRO A 473 1.10 3.27 45.24
CA PRO A 473 0.57 4.62 45.23
C PRO A 473 0.34 5.14 43.81
N LEU A 474 -0.71 5.97 43.62
CA LEU A 474 -1.02 6.55 42.31
C LEU A 474 0.16 7.37 41.74
N GLU A 475 0.83 8.15 42.59
CA GLU A 475 2.03 8.92 42.19
C GLU A 475 3.16 8.02 41.65
N PHE A 476 3.29 6.80 42.18
CA PHE A 476 4.27 5.85 41.68
C PHE A 476 3.87 5.36 40.29
N LEU A 477 2.60 4.97 40.09
CA LEU A 477 2.09 4.53 38.79
C LEU A 477 2.18 5.65 37.73
N GLN A 478 1.94 6.90 38.10
CA GLN A 478 2.13 8.06 37.22
C GLN A 478 3.59 8.24 36.77
N LYS A 479 4.56 7.98 37.65
CA LYS A 479 5.99 7.99 37.26
C LYS A 479 6.32 6.84 36.30
N VAL A 480 5.71 5.67 36.49
CA VAL A 480 5.88 4.52 35.57
C VAL A 480 5.34 4.86 34.19
N ASP A 481 4.15 5.45 34.12
CA ASP A 481 3.56 5.90 32.85
C ASP A 481 4.39 7.01 32.18
N LEU A 482 4.98 7.93 32.95
CA LEU A 482 5.94 8.90 32.41
C LEU A 482 7.14 8.20 31.75
N ASN A 483 7.68 7.14 32.36
CA ASN A 483 8.76 6.36 31.76
C ASN A 483 8.32 5.67 30.46
N ILE A 484 7.09 5.14 30.41
CA ILE A 484 6.49 4.58 29.20
C ILE A 484 6.41 5.65 28.09
N ARG A 485 5.92 6.86 28.41
CA ARG A 485 5.84 7.98 27.44
C ARG A 485 7.22 8.43 26.96
N ASN A 486 8.21 8.46 27.84
CA ASN A 486 9.59 8.79 27.48
C ASN A 486 10.16 7.75 26.50
N PHE A 487 9.93 6.47 26.75
CA PHE A 487 10.32 5.40 25.82
C PHE A 487 9.60 5.55 24.47
N ASN A 488 8.29 5.81 24.45
CA ASN A 488 7.56 6.07 23.21
C ASN A 488 8.13 7.26 22.43
N THR A 489 8.50 8.34 23.13
CA THR A 489 9.13 9.52 22.53
C THR A 489 10.48 9.17 21.90
N LEU A 490 11.26 8.30 22.54
CA LEU A 490 12.50 7.79 21.98
C LEU A 490 12.25 7.03 20.68
N LEU A 491 11.23 6.17 20.62
CA LEU A 491 10.92 5.41 19.41
C LEU A 491 10.48 6.32 18.25
N VAL A 492 9.61 7.29 18.53
CA VAL A 492 9.12 8.25 17.52
C VAL A 492 10.27 9.08 16.96
N ASN A 493 11.23 9.49 17.78
CA ASN A 493 12.36 10.30 17.33
C ASN A 493 13.50 9.48 16.71
N ASN A 494 13.43 8.15 16.77
CA ASN A 494 14.47 7.28 16.24
C ASN A 494 14.28 7.02 14.74
N LYS A 495 15.15 7.60 13.90
CA LYS A 495 15.13 7.46 12.44
C LYS A 495 15.13 5.99 11.97
N PHE A 496 15.77 5.08 12.71
CA PHE A 496 15.80 3.65 12.40
C PHE A 496 14.39 3.00 12.42
N LEU A 497 13.49 3.51 13.24
CA LEU A 497 12.13 2.99 13.38
C LEU A 497 11.14 3.66 12.41
N GLN A 498 11.56 4.71 11.71
CA GLN A 498 10.74 5.44 10.73
C GLN A 498 10.80 4.83 9.33
N ASP A 499 11.39 3.63 9.20
CA ASP A 499 11.55 2.92 7.94
C ASP A 499 10.34 2.04 7.54
N GLY A 500 9.26 2.12 8.32
CA GLY A 500 8.01 1.41 8.09
C GLY A 500 8.03 -0.09 8.39
N LYS A 501 9.20 -0.71 8.64
CA LYS A 501 9.31 -2.17 8.78
C LYS A 501 8.74 -2.73 10.08
N LEU A 502 8.42 -1.84 11.03
CA LEU A 502 7.78 -2.16 12.31
C LEU A 502 6.49 -1.35 12.53
N ALA A 503 5.87 -0.82 11.46
CA ALA A 503 4.67 -0.01 11.57
C ALA A 503 3.50 -0.79 12.22
N HIS A 504 3.37 -2.08 11.92
CA HIS A 504 2.38 -2.98 12.53
C HIS A 504 2.56 -3.10 14.06
N CYS A 505 3.79 -2.96 14.58
CA CYS A 505 4.03 -2.94 16.02
C CYS A 505 3.44 -1.70 16.69
N VAL A 506 3.43 -0.54 16.01
CA VAL A 506 2.81 0.68 16.52
C VAL A 506 1.29 0.51 16.60
N ILE A 507 0.68 -0.05 15.55
CA ILE A 507 -0.76 -0.36 15.55
C ILE A 507 -1.11 -1.35 16.67
N LYS A 508 -0.30 -2.40 16.85
CA LYS A 508 -0.52 -3.39 17.92
C LYS A 508 -0.47 -2.76 19.32
N ARG A 509 0.38 -1.74 19.52
CA ARG A 509 0.42 -0.95 20.77
C ARG A 509 -0.91 -0.27 21.01
N GLY A 510 -1.40 0.44 19.99
CA GLY A 510 -2.67 1.14 20.01
C GLY A 510 -3.85 0.23 20.28
N ASP A 511 -3.91 -0.96 19.66
CA ASP A 511 -4.95 -1.95 19.94
C ASP A 511 -4.96 -2.38 21.41
N LEU A 512 -3.79 -2.68 21.99
CA LEU A 512 -3.69 -3.08 23.39
C LEU A 512 -4.12 -1.95 24.34
N ILE A 513 -3.81 -0.69 24.00
CA ILE A 513 -4.24 0.50 24.76
C ILE A 513 -5.75 0.74 24.60
N ALA A 514 -6.26 0.61 23.37
CA ALA A 514 -7.66 0.80 23.04
C ALA A 514 -8.56 -0.18 23.82
N GLU A 515 -8.13 -1.43 23.98
CA GLU A 515 -8.82 -2.40 24.82
C GLU A 515 -8.91 -1.97 26.29
N VAL A 516 -7.92 -1.24 26.81
CA VAL A 516 -8.01 -0.65 28.16
C VAL A 516 -9.01 0.50 28.20
N TYR A 517 -9.04 1.35 27.15
CA TYR A 517 -9.95 2.49 27.09
C TYR A 517 -11.42 2.03 27.02
N LYS A 518 -11.71 0.97 26.25
CA LYS A 518 -13.03 0.34 26.14
C LYS A 518 -13.57 -0.20 27.46
N LYS A 519 -12.72 -0.55 28.43
CA LYS A 519 -13.15 -1.00 29.76
C LYS A 519 -13.78 0.11 30.61
N ASN A 520 -13.61 1.38 30.23
CA ASN A 520 -14.18 2.54 30.93
C ASN A 520 -13.87 2.58 32.45
N ILE A 521 -12.64 2.20 32.81
CA ILE A 521 -12.21 2.09 34.21
C ILE A 521 -12.20 3.47 34.88
N ILE A 522 -12.95 3.58 35.98
CA ILE A 522 -13.13 4.81 36.75
C ILE A 522 -11.98 5.05 37.72
N ASP A 523 -11.51 3.99 38.38
CA ASP A 523 -10.40 4.07 39.34
C ASP A 523 -9.08 4.30 38.59
N GLU A 524 -8.42 5.42 38.89
CA GLU A 524 -7.19 5.81 38.19
C GLU A 524 -6.04 4.82 38.45
N LYS A 525 -5.94 4.20 39.64
CA LYS A 525 -4.88 3.22 39.89
C LYS A 525 -5.10 1.97 39.04
N GLU A 526 -6.32 1.44 39.04
CA GLU A 526 -6.70 0.28 38.25
C GLU A 526 -6.49 0.53 36.75
N PHE A 527 -6.88 1.71 36.26
CA PHE A 527 -6.65 2.10 34.87
C PHE A 527 -5.16 2.09 34.52
N MET A 528 -4.32 2.71 35.36
CA MET A 528 -2.88 2.79 35.13
C MET A 528 -2.22 1.41 35.16
N LEU A 529 -2.64 0.51 36.04
CA LEU A 529 -2.16 -0.87 36.06
C LEU A 529 -2.53 -1.63 34.77
N HIS A 530 -3.72 -1.39 34.22
CA HIS A 530 -4.11 -1.96 32.95
C HIS A 530 -3.29 -1.41 31.77
N ILE A 531 -2.97 -0.10 31.78
CA ILE A 531 -2.08 0.50 30.77
C ILE A 531 -0.67 -0.09 30.86
N ILE A 532 -0.13 -0.23 32.07
CA ILE A 532 1.18 -0.85 32.30
C ILE A 532 1.20 -2.30 31.77
N ASN A 533 0.15 -3.08 32.05
CA ASN A 533 0.01 -4.44 31.55
C ASN A 533 -0.12 -4.51 30.01
N ALA A 534 -0.89 -3.60 29.41
CA ALA A 534 -0.98 -3.49 27.95
C ALA A 534 0.37 -3.18 27.31
N PHE A 535 1.14 -2.27 27.92
CA PHE A 535 2.45 -1.88 27.43
C PHE A 535 3.51 -2.97 27.61
N GLU A 536 3.48 -3.71 28.72
CA GLU A 536 4.37 -4.85 28.96
C GLU A 536 4.18 -5.95 27.91
N LYS A 537 2.93 -6.33 27.62
CA LYS A 537 2.58 -7.25 26.52
C LYS A 537 3.02 -6.74 25.16
N TRP A 538 2.88 -5.43 24.93
CA TRP A 538 3.35 -4.82 23.71
C TRP A 538 4.87 -4.90 23.57
N LEU A 539 5.64 -4.66 24.64
CA LEU A 539 7.10 -4.78 24.63
C LEU A 539 7.55 -6.19 24.24
N GLU A 540 6.88 -7.23 24.73
CA GLU A 540 7.17 -8.61 24.30
C GLU A 540 7.00 -8.77 22.78
N PHE A 541 5.87 -8.32 22.24
CA PHE A 541 5.58 -8.36 20.80
C PHE A 541 6.58 -7.54 19.97
N PHE A 542 6.85 -6.30 20.40
CA PHE A 542 7.77 -5.39 19.73
C PHE A 542 9.18 -5.97 19.66
N ARG A 543 9.70 -6.50 20.77
CA ARG A 543 11.03 -7.09 20.84
C ARG A 543 11.16 -8.34 19.99
N ALA A 544 10.13 -9.19 19.92
CA ALA A 544 10.12 -10.34 19.02
C ALA A 544 10.27 -9.91 17.55
N ASN A 545 9.53 -8.90 17.12
CA ASN A 545 9.60 -8.36 15.76
C ASN A 545 10.93 -7.63 15.48
N LEU A 546 11.48 -6.91 16.46
CA LEU A 546 12.79 -6.27 16.35
C LEU A 546 13.91 -7.30 16.14
N LYS A 547 13.82 -8.46 16.81
CA LYS A 547 14.76 -9.58 16.59
C LYS A 547 14.67 -10.17 15.19
N ILE A 548 13.47 -10.25 14.61
CA ILE A 548 13.29 -10.67 13.20
C ILE A 548 13.99 -9.66 12.28
N LYS A 549 13.73 -8.36 12.44
CA LYS A 549 14.40 -7.32 11.65
C LYS A 549 15.93 -7.40 11.76
N LYS A 550 16.46 -7.60 12.98
CA LYS A 550 17.89 -7.80 13.23
C LYS A 550 18.45 -9.03 12.51
N SER A 551 17.76 -10.17 12.57
CA SER A 551 18.25 -11.41 11.95
C SER A 551 18.32 -11.31 10.42
N LEU A 552 17.41 -10.56 9.78
CA LEU A 552 17.46 -10.28 8.34
C LEU A 552 18.71 -9.46 7.96
N LEU A 553 19.05 -8.44 8.76
CA LEU A 553 20.26 -7.66 8.59
C LEU A 553 21.53 -8.51 8.77
N GLU A 554 21.56 -9.38 9.78
CA GLU A 554 22.67 -10.32 10.01
C GLU A 554 22.81 -11.34 8.87
N LYS A 555 21.68 -11.81 8.30
CA LYS A 555 21.67 -12.73 7.17
C LYS A 555 22.40 -12.13 5.96
N PHE A 556 22.21 -10.84 5.68
CA PHE A 556 22.96 -10.15 4.62
C PHE A 556 24.48 -10.19 4.84
N LEU A 557 24.94 -9.91 6.07
CA LEU A 557 26.36 -9.91 6.40
C LEU A 557 26.98 -11.31 6.34
N ASN A 558 26.20 -12.36 6.61
CA ASN A 558 26.65 -13.74 6.66
C ASN A 558 26.64 -14.46 5.31
N GLN A 559 26.01 -13.91 4.28
CA GLN A 559 26.14 -14.44 2.92
C GLN A 559 27.60 -14.30 2.47
N LYS A 560 28.28 -15.43 2.26
CA LYS A 560 29.61 -15.47 1.66
C LYS A 560 29.57 -14.83 0.27
N GLU A 561 30.66 -14.17 -0.09
CA GLU A 561 30.91 -13.61 -1.42
C GLU A 561 30.89 -14.68 -2.52
#